data_AF-A0A7V3L4J3-F1
#
_entry.id   AF-A0A7V3L4J3-F1
#
_cell.length_a   1.000
_cell.length_b   1.000
_cell.length_c   1.000
_cell.angle_alpha   90.00
_cell.angle_beta   90.00
_cell.angle_gamma   90.00
#
_symmetry.space_group_name_H-M   'P 1'
#
loop_
_entity.id
_entity.type
_entity.pdbx_description
1 polymer ?
#
loop_
_entity_poly.entity_id
_entity_poly.type
_entity_poly.pdbx_seq_one_letter_code
_entity_poly.pdbx_strand_id
1 'polypeptide(L)'
;MSGRVRFSVLLIATVLAAWGASFGVSAKRAAKYVGSEDCGVCHEDTHPEIIKAHAKTLHHGAMWDATKDPKSIVATFGPDAPIKKADVKYVLGVGKVYQNYLDKNLKVLPAKWLVKEKKWVKQQPVDGATQCVGCHVTNFDPVSKKWTELGVGCEACHGPGGEHADSQDPKDIINLKNLDQKRANMVCGQCHAVGTDTSGKYAFSPTFVPGDDLNKHFKLKTPGPGAANSQYNTFLASKHESGGQKCTSCHDAHGVSAKGPHQLRNAINELCLSCHSMKLGETEAVKDLKSHAPDAAPDATCASCHMEAGSHAFGKLSGK
;
A
#
# COMPACT_ATOMS: atom_id res chain seq x y z
N MET A 1 57.42 9.72 80.20
CA MET A 1 58.71 9.20 79.68
C MET A 1 58.55 8.89 78.20
N SER A 2 59.56 9.29 77.42
CA SER A 2 59.84 9.04 76.00
C SER A 2 58.80 9.49 74.95
N GLY A 3 59.12 10.59 74.27
CA GLY A 3 58.55 10.91 72.96
C GLY A 3 59.28 10.16 71.84
N ARG A 4 58.61 10.03 70.69
CA ARG A 4 59.22 9.75 69.38
C ARG A 4 58.34 10.34 68.28
N VAL A 5 58.96 11.21 67.49
CA VAL A 5 58.49 11.74 66.20
C VAL A 5 58.59 10.63 65.15
N ARG A 6 57.58 10.46 64.28
CA ARG A 6 57.73 9.75 62.99
C ARG A 6 56.83 10.33 61.88
N PHE A 7 57.54 10.91 60.91
CA PHE A 7 57.37 10.96 59.45
C PHE A 7 56.03 10.63 58.78
N SER A 8 55.65 11.58 57.90
CA SER A 8 54.57 11.60 56.93
C SER A 8 54.62 10.48 55.89
N VAL A 9 53.44 10.01 55.48
CA VAL A 9 53.21 9.37 54.18
C VAL A 9 52.03 10.08 53.51
N LEU A 10 52.31 10.70 52.36
CA LEU A 10 51.31 11.25 51.44
C LEU A 10 50.43 10.11 50.90
N LEU A 11 49.10 10.25 51.01
CA LEU A 11 48.14 9.48 50.22
C LEU A 11 47.54 10.42 49.15
N ILE A 12 47.89 10.16 47.90
CA ILE A 12 47.29 10.76 46.71
C ILE A 12 45.94 10.04 46.50
N ALA A 13 44.83 10.73 46.75
CA ALA A 13 43.50 10.25 46.40
C ALA A 13 43.16 10.73 44.98
N THR A 14 43.23 9.83 44.00
CA THR A 14 42.72 10.05 42.65
C THR A 14 41.19 9.96 42.66
N VAL A 15 40.51 11.10 42.50
CA VAL A 15 39.07 11.17 42.25
C VAL A 15 38.82 10.88 40.77
N LEU A 16 38.39 9.66 40.45
CA LEU A 16 37.85 9.33 39.13
C LEU A 16 36.33 9.58 39.17
N ALA A 17 35.91 10.73 38.65
CA ALA A 17 34.50 11.01 38.37
C ALA A 17 34.06 10.19 37.15
N ALA A 18 33.33 9.10 37.38
CA ALA A 18 32.66 8.36 36.32
C ALA A 18 31.37 9.10 35.93
N TRP A 19 31.44 9.93 34.89
CA TRP A 19 30.25 10.37 34.15
C TRP A 19 29.74 9.20 33.32
N GLY A 20 28.88 8.38 33.91
CA GLY A 20 28.08 7.40 33.19
C GLY A 20 26.93 8.10 32.49
N ALA A 21 27.13 8.54 31.25
CA ALA A 21 26.02 8.87 30.36
C ALA A 21 25.27 7.57 30.03
N SER A 22 24.17 7.31 30.72
CA SER A 22 23.21 6.27 30.35
C SER A 22 22.54 6.68 29.04
N PHE A 23 23.15 6.30 27.92
CA PHE A 23 22.45 6.22 26.65
C PHE A 23 21.46 5.07 26.76
N GLY A 24 20.22 5.39 27.14
CA GLY A 24 19.09 4.49 26.98
C GLY A 24 18.87 4.24 25.50
N VAL A 25 19.47 3.17 24.98
CA VAL A 25 19.02 2.55 23.74
C VAL A 25 17.66 1.97 24.07
N SER A 26 16.60 2.73 23.81
CA SER A 26 15.24 2.21 23.87
C SER A 26 15.17 1.07 22.85
N ALA A 27 15.12 -0.15 23.35
CA ALA A 27 14.91 -1.32 22.50
C ALA A 27 13.54 -1.13 21.84
N LYS A 28 13.51 -0.91 20.52
CA LYS A 28 12.26 -0.93 19.76
C LYS A 28 11.53 -2.23 20.13
N ARG A 29 10.35 -2.10 20.75
CA ARG A 29 9.45 -3.22 21.02
C ARG A 29 9.21 -3.94 19.69
N ALA A 30 9.15 -5.27 19.70
CA ALA A 30 8.87 -6.03 18.49
C ALA A 30 7.56 -5.55 17.86
N ALA A 31 7.53 -5.42 16.52
CA ALA A 31 6.36 -4.95 15.79
C ALA A 31 5.11 -5.77 16.15
N LYS A 32 4.13 -5.15 16.80
CA LYS A 32 2.86 -5.76 17.22
C LYS A 32 1.77 -5.28 16.28
N TYR A 33 1.31 -6.19 15.41
CA TYR A 33 0.12 -5.99 14.60
C TYR A 33 -1.12 -6.48 15.37
N VAL A 34 -2.20 -5.71 15.33
CA VAL A 34 -3.45 -6.00 16.08
C VAL A 34 -4.65 -6.27 15.16
N GLY A 35 -4.59 -5.87 13.90
CA GLY A 35 -5.66 -6.04 12.92
C GLY A 35 -6.75 -4.97 13.01
N SER A 36 -7.56 -4.87 11.95
CA SER A 36 -8.56 -3.81 11.81
C SER A 36 -9.73 -3.94 12.79
N GLU A 37 -10.01 -5.14 13.31
CA GLU A 37 -11.03 -5.37 14.34
C GLU A 37 -10.67 -4.62 15.64
N ASP A 38 -9.42 -4.74 16.10
CA ASP A 38 -8.92 -4.03 17.28
C ASP A 38 -8.86 -2.50 17.03
N CYS A 39 -8.52 -2.06 15.81
CA CYS A 39 -8.61 -0.64 15.45
C CYS A 39 -10.06 -0.12 15.57
N GLY A 40 -11.04 -0.94 15.18
CA GLY A 40 -12.47 -0.63 15.22
C GLY A 40 -12.97 -0.30 16.63
N VAL A 41 -12.43 -0.95 17.67
CA VAL A 41 -12.83 -0.74 19.07
C VAL A 41 -12.81 0.74 19.48
N CYS A 42 -11.85 1.52 19.00
CA CYS A 42 -11.76 2.96 19.29
C CYS A 42 -12.20 3.83 18.10
N HIS A 43 -11.94 3.38 16.87
CA HIS A 43 -12.18 4.19 15.67
C HIS A 43 -13.61 4.12 15.14
N GLU A 44 -14.43 3.16 15.56
CA GLU A 44 -15.87 3.18 15.27
C GLU A 44 -16.58 4.36 15.97
N ASP A 45 -16.12 4.75 17.16
CA ASP A 45 -16.68 5.89 17.89
C ASP A 45 -16.07 7.22 17.45
N THR A 46 -14.76 7.25 17.22
CA THR A 46 -14.05 8.51 16.91
C THR A 46 -14.06 8.88 15.43
N HIS A 47 -14.09 7.88 14.53
CA HIS A 47 -14.03 8.06 13.07
C HIS A 47 -14.93 7.03 12.33
N PRO A 48 -16.22 6.92 12.69
CA PRO A 48 -17.14 5.92 12.12
C PRO A 48 -17.21 5.96 10.61
N GLU A 49 -17.06 7.14 10.01
CA GLU A 49 -17.08 7.34 8.57
C GLU A 49 -15.90 6.65 7.88
N ILE A 50 -14.70 6.67 8.48
CA ILE A 50 -13.51 6.01 7.93
C ILE A 50 -13.70 4.50 7.99
N ILE A 51 -14.10 3.95 9.14
CA ILE A 51 -14.29 2.50 9.30
C ILE A 51 -15.32 1.98 8.29
N LYS A 52 -16.49 2.64 8.21
CA LYS A 52 -17.58 2.24 7.32
C LYS A 52 -17.23 2.40 5.84
N ALA A 53 -16.47 3.44 5.48
CA ALA A 53 -16.06 3.66 4.10
C ALA A 53 -14.96 2.67 3.69
N HIS A 54 -13.95 2.47 4.53
CA HIS A 54 -12.81 1.60 4.24
C HIS A 54 -13.25 0.15 4.01
N ALA A 55 -14.20 -0.35 4.81
CA ALA A 55 -14.77 -1.69 4.66
C ALA A 55 -15.42 -1.94 3.28
N LYS A 56 -15.74 -0.90 2.51
CA LYS A 56 -16.33 -0.99 1.16
C LYS A 56 -15.31 -0.81 0.04
N THR A 57 -14.05 -0.55 0.37
CA THR A 57 -12.99 -0.30 -0.61
C THR A 57 -12.50 -1.59 -1.26
N LEU A 58 -11.83 -1.44 -2.41
CA LEU A 58 -11.18 -2.58 -3.08
C LEU A 58 -9.98 -3.10 -2.28
N HIS A 59 -9.37 -2.26 -1.44
CA HIS A 59 -8.28 -2.63 -0.54
C HIS A 59 -8.76 -3.61 0.54
N HIS A 60 -9.81 -3.26 1.28
CA HIS A 60 -10.40 -4.18 2.25
C HIS A 60 -10.83 -5.50 1.59
N GLY A 61 -11.40 -5.41 0.38
CA GLY A 61 -11.80 -6.59 -0.39
C GLY A 61 -10.71 -7.21 -1.28
N ALA A 62 -9.42 -6.93 -1.03
CA ALA A 62 -8.35 -7.44 -1.88
C ALA A 62 -8.26 -8.98 -1.86
N MET A 63 -8.63 -9.63 -0.76
CA MET A 63 -8.66 -11.08 -0.66
C MET A 63 -9.76 -11.57 0.28
N TRP A 64 -10.40 -12.69 -0.08
CA TRP A 64 -11.47 -13.30 0.69
C TRP A 64 -11.21 -14.78 0.92
N ASP A 65 -11.67 -15.31 2.05
CA ASP A 65 -11.77 -16.76 2.28
C ASP A 65 -13.13 -17.23 1.78
N ALA A 66 -13.13 -17.93 0.64
CA ALA A 66 -14.34 -18.37 -0.04
C ALA A 66 -15.15 -19.40 0.76
N THR A 67 -14.52 -20.05 1.74
CA THR A 67 -15.21 -21.02 2.61
C THR A 67 -15.97 -20.33 3.75
N LYS A 68 -15.51 -19.15 4.17
CA LYS A 68 -16.20 -18.30 5.15
C LYS A 68 -17.20 -17.36 4.48
N ASP A 69 -16.86 -16.88 3.28
CA ASP A 69 -17.70 -15.99 2.50
C ASP A 69 -17.92 -16.50 1.05
N PRO A 70 -18.81 -17.49 0.82
CA PRO A 70 -19.01 -18.08 -0.50
C PRO A 70 -19.52 -17.10 -1.58
N LYS A 71 -20.16 -15.98 -1.19
CA LYS A 71 -20.62 -14.93 -2.12
C LYS A 71 -19.47 -14.08 -2.68
N SER A 72 -18.27 -14.19 -2.11
CA SER A 72 -17.07 -13.53 -2.67
C SER A 72 -16.69 -14.06 -4.06
N ILE A 73 -17.12 -15.28 -4.41
CA ILE A 73 -16.93 -15.87 -5.74
C ILE A 73 -18.01 -15.30 -6.67
N VAL A 74 -17.61 -14.46 -7.63
CA VAL A 74 -18.54 -13.92 -8.64
C VAL A 74 -18.60 -14.75 -9.92
N ALA A 75 -17.71 -15.74 -10.06
CA ALA A 75 -17.70 -16.62 -11.21
C ALA A 75 -18.87 -17.59 -11.23
N THR A 76 -19.31 -17.90 -12.44
CA THR A 76 -20.26 -18.99 -12.70
C THR A 76 -19.49 -20.28 -12.98
N PHE A 77 -19.76 -21.33 -12.21
CA PHE A 77 -19.17 -22.65 -12.37
C PHE A 77 -20.15 -23.56 -13.11
N GLY A 78 -19.98 -23.66 -14.43
CA GLY A 78 -20.69 -24.64 -15.26
C GLY A 78 -19.89 -25.95 -15.42
N PRO A 79 -20.43 -26.92 -16.17
CA PRO A 79 -19.77 -28.20 -16.45
C PRO A 79 -18.36 -28.06 -17.06
N ASP A 80 -18.15 -27.02 -17.88
CA ASP A 80 -16.89 -26.76 -18.58
C ASP A 80 -15.94 -25.81 -17.83
N ALA A 81 -16.20 -25.54 -16.54
CA ALA A 81 -15.33 -24.68 -15.76
C ALA A 81 -13.91 -25.30 -15.68
N PRO A 82 -12.85 -24.56 -16.03
CA PRO A 82 -11.49 -25.08 -16.07
C PRO A 82 -10.89 -25.34 -14.68
N ILE A 83 -11.59 -24.93 -13.62
CA ILE A 83 -11.23 -25.15 -12.22
C ILE A 83 -12.48 -25.58 -11.45
N LYS A 84 -12.34 -26.40 -10.42
CA LYS A 84 -13.47 -26.83 -9.59
C LYS A 84 -13.72 -25.81 -8.49
N LYS A 85 -14.99 -25.51 -8.20
CA LYS A 85 -15.36 -24.62 -7.09
C LYS A 85 -14.82 -25.11 -5.74
N ALA A 86 -14.77 -26.43 -5.54
CA ALA A 86 -14.25 -27.06 -4.33
C ALA A 86 -12.74 -26.84 -4.11
N ASP A 87 -11.98 -26.53 -5.18
CA ASP A 87 -10.54 -26.25 -5.07
C ASP A 87 -10.26 -24.79 -4.67
N VAL A 88 -11.29 -23.92 -4.68
CA VAL A 88 -11.18 -22.51 -4.33
C VAL A 88 -11.24 -22.34 -2.81
N LYS A 89 -10.11 -22.00 -2.20
CA LYS A 89 -10.04 -21.58 -0.79
C LYS A 89 -10.08 -20.06 -0.68
N TYR A 90 -9.34 -19.35 -1.53
CA TYR A 90 -9.28 -17.89 -1.49
C TYR A 90 -9.61 -17.27 -2.85
N VAL A 91 -10.17 -16.06 -2.80
CA VAL A 91 -10.47 -15.23 -3.96
C VAL A 91 -9.63 -13.97 -3.90
N LEU A 92 -8.93 -13.61 -4.98
CA LEU A 92 -8.24 -12.34 -5.11
C LEU A 92 -9.13 -11.33 -5.86
N GLY A 93 -9.36 -10.20 -5.20
CA GLY A 93 -10.13 -9.07 -5.70
C GLY A 93 -11.64 -9.23 -5.53
N VAL A 94 -12.34 -8.09 -5.56
CA VAL A 94 -13.81 -7.99 -5.39
C VAL A 94 -14.62 -8.23 -6.67
N GLY A 95 -13.97 -8.66 -7.77
CA GLY A 95 -14.68 -8.94 -9.02
C GLY A 95 -15.19 -7.69 -9.76
N LYS A 96 -14.41 -6.62 -9.85
CA LYS A 96 -14.72 -5.47 -10.74
C LYS A 96 -14.29 -5.71 -12.19
N VAL A 97 -13.10 -6.28 -12.39
CA VAL A 97 -12.53 -6.55 -13.72
C VAL A 97 -12.35 -8.05 -13.91
N TYR A 98 -11.60 -8.67 -13.02
CA TYR A 98 -11.42 -10.12 -12.97
C TYR A 98 -11.23 -10.61 -11.54
N GLN A 99 -11.35 -11.93 -11.33
CA GLN A 99 -10.95 -12.62 -10.09
C GLN A 99 -9.97 -13.74 -10.39
N ASN A 100 -8.93 -13.81 -9.56
CA ASN A 100 -8.05 -14.97 -9.44
C ASN A 100 -8.48 -15.80 -8.23
N TYR A 101 -8.16 -17.09 -8.26
CA TYR A 101 -8.55 -18.03 -7.22
C TYR A 101 -7.34 -18.81 -6.75
N LEU A 102 -7.24 -19.05 -5.45
CA LEU A 102 -6.14 -19.82 -4.84
C LEU A 102 -6.69 -21.05 -4.12
N ASP A 103 -5.89 -22.11 -4.12
CA ASP A 103 -6.11 -23.27 -3.28
C ASP A 103 -5.69 -23.03 -1.82
N LYS A 104 -5.90 -24.04 -0.97
CA LYS A 104 -5.52 -24.00 0.46
C LYS A 104 -4.03 -23.83 0.72
N ASN A 105 -3.18 -24.09 -0.27
CA ASN A 105 -1.73 -23.99 -0.18
C ASN A 105 -1.20 -22.65 -0.70
N LEU A 106 -2.11 -21.72 -1.07
CA LEU A 106 -1.87 -20.43 -1.68
C LEU A 106 -1.38 -20.50 -3.14
N LYS A 107 -1.60 -21.61 -3.83
CA LYS A 107 -1.28 -21.72 -5.26
C LYS A 107 -2.40 -21.08 -6.08
N VAL A 108 -2.05 -20.20 -7.00
CA VAL A 108 -3.01 -19.62 -7.95
C VAL A 108 -3.49 -20.70 -8.91
N LEU A 109 -4.79 -20.84 -9.05
CA LEU A 109 -5.45 -21.83 -9.90
C LEU A 109 -5.31 -21.47 -11.40
N PRO A 110 -5.33 -22.46 -12.32
CA PRO A 110 -4.99 -22.30 -13.75
C PRO A 110 -6.03 -21.52 -14.58
N ALA A 111 -6.96 -20.81 -13.94
CA ALA A 111 -7.90 -19.95 -14.63
C ALA A 111 -8.30 -18.75 -13.78
N LYS A 112 -8.61 -17.65 -14.47
CA LYS A 112 -9.23 -16.46 -13.90
C LYS A 112 -10.58 -16.21 -14.54
N TRP A 113 -11.44 -15.53 -13.79
CA TRP A 113 -12.77 -15.14 -14.27
C TRP A 113 -12.75 -13.68 -14.70
N LEU A 114 -13.12 -13.40 -15.96
CA LEU A 114 -13.36 -12.04 -16.42
C LEU A 114 -14.82 -11.67 -16.16
N VAL A 115 -15.04 -10.63 -15.36
CA VAL A 115 -16.36 -10.34 -14.79
C VAL A 115 -17.31 -9.79 -15.83
N LYS A 116 -16.87 -8.79 -16.61
CA LYS A 116 -17.70 -8.12 -17.61
C LYS A 116 -18.09 -9.08 -18.74
N GLU A 117 -17.13 -9.86 -19.21
CA GLU A 117 -17.29 -10.84 -20.28
C GLU A 117 -17.95 -12.14 -19.82
N LYS A 118 -18.09 -12.34 -18.50
CA LYS A 118 -18.64 -13.56 -17.88
C LYS A 118 -17.99 -14.83 -18.44
N LYS A 119 -16.66 -14.84 -18.55
CA LYS A 119 -15.93 -15.95 -19.15
C LYS A 119 -14.67 -16.34 -18.36
N TRP A 120 -14.35 -17.62 -18.44
CA TRP A 120 -13.10 -18.16 -17.95
C TRP A 120 -11.96 -17.91 -18.94
N VAL A 121 -10.79 -17.53 -18.43
CA VAL A 121 -9.55 -17.44 -19.20
C VAL A 121 -8.49 -18.27 -18.51
N LYS A 122 -7.87 -19.19 -19.26
CA LYS A 122 -6.75 -20.00 -18.77
C LYS A 122 -5.56 -19.11 -18.45
N GLN A 123 -4.84 -19.45 -17.39
CA GLN A 123 -3.60 -18.79 -17.00
C GLN A 123 -2.61 -19.81 -16.45
N GLN A 124 -1.35 -19.42 -16.37
CA GLN A 124 -0.35 -20.25 -15.73
C GLN A 124 -0.52 -20.18 -14.20
N PRO A 125 -0.60 -21.33 -13.51
CA PRO A 125 -0.51 -21.37 -12.06
C PRO A 125 0.80 -20.77 -11.59
N VAL A 126 0.74 -19.94 -10.56
CA VAL A 126 1.90 -19.38 -9.88
C VAL A 126 1.79 -19.64 -8.38
N ASP A 127 2.92 -19.55 -7.69
CA ASP A 127 2.92 -19.56 -6.23
C ASP A 127 2.41 -18.20 -5.72
N GLY A 128 1.19 -18.17 -5.21
CA GLY A 128 0.57 -16.96 -4.68
C GLY A 128 1.27 -16.45 -3.42
N ALA A 129 1.92 -17.31 -2.64
CA ALA A 129 2.70 -16.88 -1.48
C ALA A 129 3.91 -16.03 -1.88
N THR A 130 4.45 -16.20 -3.10
CA THR A 130 5.58 -15.39 -3.57
C THR A 130 5.17 -14.17 -4.37
N GLN A 131 3.99 -14.19 -5.00
CA GLN A 131 3.61 -13.19 -6.01
C GLN A 131 2.38 -12.36 -5.68
N CYS A 132 1.45 -12.86 -4.85
CA CYS A 132 0.14 -12.25 -4.71
C CYS A 132 -0.19 -11.89 -3.26
N VAL A 133 -0.03 -12.84 -2.34
CA VAL A 133 -0.63 -12.75 -1.00
C VAL A 133 -0.10 -11.54 -0.23
N GLY A 134 1.20 -11.23 -0.32
CA GLY A 134 1.76 -10.08 0.40
C GLY A 134 1.20 -8.71 0.02
N CYS A 135 0.55 -8.56 -1.13
CA CYS A 135 -0.15 -7.34 -1.52
C CYS A 135 -1.67 -7.39 -1.28
N HIS A 136 -2.18 -8.54 -0.86
CA HIS A 136 -3.60 -8.87 -0.82
C HIS A 136 -4.10 -9.20 0.60
N VAL A 137 -3.20 -9.26 1.57
CA VAL A 137 -3.48 -9.44 3.00
C VAL A 137 -2.62 -8.46 3.80
N THR A 138 -2.90 -8.33 5.10
CA THR A 138 -2.13 -7.46 5.99
C THR A 138 -1.07 -8.25 6.76
N ASN A 139 0.17 -7.75 6.75
CA ASN A 139 1.31 -8.33 7.48
C ASN A 139 1.57 -9.81 7.16
N PHE A 140 1.78 -10.12 5.88
CA PHE A 140 2.04 -11.48 5.43
C PHE A 140 3.49 -11.93 5.70
N ASP A 141 3.65 -13.04 6.40
CA ASP A 141 4.91 -13.78 6.47
C ASP A 141 4.90 -14.94 5.46
N PRO A 142 5.69 -14.88 4.38
CA PRO A 142 5.73 -15.93 3.37
C PRO A 142 6.39 -17.24 3.83
N VAL A 143 7.14 -17.23 4.94
CA VAL A 143 7.78 -18.44 5.47
C VAL A 143 6.76 -19.27 6.25
N SER A 144 6.09 -18.65 7.22
CA SER A 144 5.05 -19.33 8.01
C SER A 144 3.69 -19.39 7.30
N LYS A 145 3.51 -18.64 6.21
CA LYS A 145 2.25 -18.45 5.48
C LYS A 145 1.13 -17.90 6.37
N LYS A 146 1.49 -17.03 7.31
CA LYS A 146 0.56 -16.37 8.23
C LYS A 146 0.40 -14.91 7.85
N TRP A 147 -0.73 -14.34 8.23
CA TRP A 147 -1.05 -12.92 8.10
C TRP A 147 -1.83 -12.48 9.32
N THR A 148 -1.90 -11.17 9.55
CA THR A 148 -2.75 -10.60 10.60
C THR A 148 -4.22 -10.71 10.21
N GLU A 149 -4.56 -10.28 9.00
CA GLU A 149 -5.94 -10.31 8.49
C GLU A 149 -5.99 -10.39 6.96
N LEU A 150 -7.13 -10.86 6.42
CA LEU A 150 -7.38 -10.89 4.99
C LEU A 150 -7.74 -9.50 4.47
N GLY A 151 -7.33 -9.21 3.24
CA GLY A 151 -7.48 -7.88 2.67
C GLY A 151 -6.40 -6.91 3.14
N VAL A 152 -6.34 -5.76 2.48
CA VAL A 152 -5.48 -4.65 2.88
C VAL A 152 -6.24 -3.86 3.95
N GLY A 153 -5.85 -4.06 5.20
CA GLY A 153 -6.42 -3.44 6.39
C GLY A 153 -5.65 -2.21 6.85
N CYS A 154 -6.02 -1.67 8.00
CA CYS A 154 -5.49 -0.41 8.52
C CYS A 154 -3.95 -0.43 8.60
N GLU A 155 -3.40 -1.50 9.17
CA GLU A 155 -1.96 -1.63 9.45
C GLU A 155 -1.11 -1.87 8.19
N ALA A 156 -1.73 -2.22 7.05
CA ALA A 156 -1.02 -2.32 5.78
C ALA A 156 -0.55 -0.94 5.28
N CYS A 157 -1.21 0.15 5.72
CA CYS A 157 -0.79 1.51 5.43
C CYS A 157 -0.27 2.26 6.66
N HIS A 158 -0.80 1.94 7.85
CA HIS A 158 -0.46 2.62 9.10
C HIS A 158 0.66 1.96 9.89
N GLY A 159 1.14 0.79 9.46
CA GLY A 159 2.13 0.00 10.17
C GLY A 159 1.55 -0.72 11.41
N PRO A 160 2.40 -1.41 12.19
CA PRO A 160 1.98 -2.13 13.38
C PRO A 160 1.42 -1.16 14.43
N GLY A 161 0.12 -1.28 14.71
CA GLY A 161 -0.61 -0.35 15.58
C GLY A 161 -0.61 -0.73 17.06
N GLY A 162 0.04 -1.83 17.45
CA GLY A 162 -0.09 -2.36 18.80
C GLY A 162 0.49 -1.47 19.92
N GLU A 163 1.47 -0.61 19.62
CA GLU A 163 1.96 0.40 20.57
C GLU A 163 0.93 1.52 20.74
N HIS A 164 0.42 2.06 19.63
CA HIS A 164 -0.67 3.02 19.61
C HIS A 164 -1.95 2.51 20.27
N ALA A 165 -2.31 1.24 20.09
CA ALA A 165 -3.46 0.65 20.74
C ALA A 165 -3.30 0.61 22.27
N ASP A 166 -2.09 0.36 22.77
CA ASP A 166 -1.78 0.33 24.21
C ASP A 166 -1.73 1.77 24.80
N SER A 167 -1.14 2.73 24.08
CA SER A 167 -0.85 4.08 24.59
C SER A 167 -1.93 5.12 24.25
N GLN A 168 -2.70 4.88 23.19
CA GLN A 168 -3.60 5.83 22.53
C GLN A 168 -2.92 7.12 22.01
N ASP A 169 -1.58 7.19 22.01
CA ASP A 169 -0.85 8.35 21.49
C ASP A 169 -0.76 8.25 19.95
N PRO A 170 -1.25 9.24 19.17
CA PRO A 170 -1.14 9.23 17.71
C PRO A 170 0.30 9.26 17.18
N LYS A 171 1.31 9.51 18.02
CA LYS A 171 2.73 9.43 17.65
C LYS A 171 3.25 7.99 17.53
N ASP A 172 2.56 7.03 18.15
CA ASP A 172 2.97 5.63 18.19
C ASP A 172 2.45 4.82 16.99
N ILE A 173 1.84 5.51 16.01
CA ILE A 173 1.41 4.94 14.73
C ILE A 173 1.71 5.93 13.61
N ILE A 174 2.02 5.43 12.42
CA ILE A 174 2.28 6.35 11.31
C ILE A 174 0.98 6.93 10.77
N ASN A 175 1.03 8.20 10.39
CA ASN A 175 -0.04 8.86 9.65
C ASN A 175 0.56 9.42 8.36
N LEU A 176 0.09 8.96 7.20
CA LEU A 176 0.60 9.37 5.89
C LEU A 176 0.53 10.89 5.66
N LYS A 177 -0.40 11.60 6.33
CA LYS A 177 -0.48 13.06 6.29
C LYS A 177 0.78 13.71 6.84
N ASN A 178 1.38 13.11 7.86
CA ASN A 178 2.55 13.63 8.59
C ASN A 178 3.89 13.19 7.97
N LEU A 179 3.86 12.24 7.03
CA LEU A 179 5.05 11.83 6.28
C LEU A 179 5.38 12.85 5.18
N ASP A 180 6.67 12.96 4.83
CA ASP A 180 7.07 13.63 3.61
C ASP A 180 6.50 12.90 2.38
N GLN A 181 6.52 13.58 1.23
CA GLN A 181 5.97 13.06 -0.02
C GLN A 181 6.51 11.67 -0.39
N LYS A 182 7.83 11.47 -0.29
CA LYS A 182 8.47 10.22 -0.74
C LYS A 182 8.05 9.08 0.18
N ARG A 183 8.13 9.27 1.50
CA ARG A 183 7.72 8.25 2.47
C ARG A 183 6.23 7.91 2.38
N ALA A 184 5.36 8.91 2.19
CA ALA A 184 3.94 8.67 2.00
C ALA A 184 3.66 7.83 0.74
N ASN A 185 4.29 8.15 -0.39
CA ASN A 185 4.07 7.43 -1.65
C ASN A 185 4.68 6.03 -1.66
N MET A 186 5.75 5.81 -0.90
CA MET A 186 6.37 4.49 -0.72
C MET A 186 5.43 3.47 -0.07
N VAL A 187 4.48 3.90 0.76
CA VAL A 187 3.42 3.01 1.29
C VAL A 187 2.59 2.42 0.16
N CYS A 188 2.22 3.23 -0.84
CA CYS A 188 1.50 2.74 -2.02
C CYS A 188 2.40 1.85 -2.90
N GLY A 189 3.68 2.22 -3.02
CA GLY A 189 4.70 1.48 -3.76
C GLY A 189 4.99 0.08 -3.25
N GLN A 190 4.57 -0.27 -2.02
CA GLN A 190 4.72 -1.63 -1.49
C GLN A 190 3.93 -2.68 -2.30
N CYS A 191 2.85 -2.25 -2.97
CA CYS A 191 1.97 -3.12 -3.78
C CYS A 191 1.75 -2.60 -5.20
N HIS A 192 1.63 -1.29 -5.37
CA HIS A 192 1.42 -0.65 -6.67
C HIS A 192 2.73 -0.40 -7.41
N ALA A 193 3.66 -1.34 -7.29
CA ALA A 193 4.91 -1.32 -8.02
C ALA A 193 5.26 -2.67 -8.64
N VAL A 194 5.92 -2.61 -9.79
CA VAL A 194 6.62 -3.74 -10.39
C VAL A 194 8.03 -3.79 -9.84
N GLY A 195 8.40 -4.90 -9.22
CA GLY A 195 9.71 -5.10 -8.62
C GLY A 195 9.81 -6.43 -7.90
N THR A 196 10.83 -6.57 -7.07
CA THR A 196 11.00 -7.70 -6.14
C THR A 196 11.59 -7.22 -4.83
N ASP A 197 11.48 -8.02 -3.77
CA ASP A 197 12.26 -7.80 -2.55
C ASP A 197 13.78 -7.83 -2.82
N THR A 198 14.57 -7.54 -1.79
CA THR A 198 16.03 -7.49 -1.91
C THR A 198 16.67 -8.83 -2.27
N SER A 199 16.04 -9.97 -1.90
CA SER A 199 16.49 -11.31 -2.31
C SER A 199 16.11 -11.68 -3.74
N GLY A 200 15.15 -10.96 -4.34
CA GLY A 200 14.62 -11.24 -5.68
C GLY A 200 13.57 -12.36 -5.72
N LYS A 201 13.17 -12.89 -4.55
CA LYS A 201 12.26 -14.04 -4.41
C LYS A 201 10.78 -13.63 -4.43
N TYR A 202 10.46 -12.49 -3.82
CA TYR A 202 9.08 -12.06 -3.60
C TYR A 202 8.74 -10.86 -4.49
N ALA A 203 7.54 -10.84 -5.07
CA ALA A 203 7.04 -9.69 -5.86
C ALA A 203 6.59 -8.50 -4.99
N PHE A 204 6.68 -8.64 -3.68
CA PHE A 204 6.44 -7.65 -2.64
C PHE A 204 7.59 -7.70 -1.64
N SER A 205 7.66 -6.80 -0.66
CA SER A 205 8.66 -6.88 0.40
C SER A 205 8.07 -7.39 1.72
N PRO A 206 8.51 -8.55 2.24
CA PRO A 206 8.11 -9.03 3.56
C PRO A 206 8.69 -8.23 4.73
N THR A 207 9.68 -7.37 4.48
CA THR A 207 10.42 -6.65 5.52
C THR A 207 10.15 -5.16 5.53
N PHE A 208 9.42 -4.65 4.53
CA PHE A 208 9.00 -3.24 4.51
C PHE A 208 7.93 -3.01 5.58
N VAL A 209 8.12 -1.96 6.38
CA VAL A 209 7.09 -1.46 7.29
C VAL A 209 6.69 -0.04 6.84
N PRO A 210 5.39 0.30 6.80
CA PRO A 210 4.96 1.64 6.45
C PRO A 210 5.67 2.73 7.27
N GLY A 211 6.27 3.70 6.58
CA GLY A 211 7.16 4.72 7.16
C GLY A 211 8.65 4.48 6.88
N ASP A 212 9.05 3.26 6.52
CA ASP A 212 10.42 2.96 6.11
C ASP A 212 10.76 3.48 4.71
N ASP A 213 12.03 3.33 4.35
CA ASP A 213 12.51 3.56 2.99
C ASP A 213 12.30 2.34 2.11
N LEU A 214 11.25 2.33 1.28
CA LEU A 214 10.95 1.19 0.41
C LEU A 214 12.15 0.73 -0.42
N ASN A 215 13.04 1.63 -0.85
CA ASN A 215 14.22 1.28 -1.65
C ASN A 215 15.22 0.37 -0.90
N LYS A 216 15.18 0.35 0.43
CA LYS A 216 15.98 -0.56 1.26
C LYS A 216 15.40 -1.98 1.34
N HIS A 217 14.12 -2.13 0.99
CA HIS A 217 13.34 -3.34 1.18
C HIS A 217 12.85 -3.93 -0.15
N PHE A 218 12.84 -3.13 -1.22
CA PHE A 218 12.25 -3.48 -2.51
C PHE A 218 13.06 -2.85 -3.67
N LYS A 219 13.33 -3.67 -4.68
CA LYS A 219 14.03 -3.31 -5.90
C LYS A 219 13.00 -3.12 -7.01
N LEU A 220 12.72 -1.86 -7.33
CA LEU A 220 11.85 -1.50 -8.45
C LEU A 220 12.46 -1.99 -9.77
N LYS A 221 11.60 -2.46 -10.66
CA LYS A 221 11.95 -2.84 -12.03
C LYS A 221 11.25 -1.90 -13.01
N THR A 222 11.80 -1.79 -14.22
CA THR A 222 11.11 -1.10 -15.31
C THR A 222 9.86 -1.90 -15.69
N PRO A 223 8.66 -1.30 -15.61
CA PRO A 223 7.44 -1.98 -16.05
C PRO A 223 7.48 -2.21 -17.56
N GLY A 224 7.05 -3.40 -18.01
CA GLY A 224 6.76 -3.63 -19.42
C GLY A 224 5.50 -2.86 -19.88
N PRO A 225 5.28 -2.74 -21.21
CA PRO A 225 4.05 -2.15 -21.74
C PRO A 225 2.80 -2.85 -21.16
N GLY A 226 1.86 -2.08 -20.61
CA GLY A 226 0.62 -2.60 -20.02
C GLY A 226 0.81 -3.41 -18.73
N ALA A 227 1.97 -3.32 -18.07
CA ALA A 227 2.20 -3.98 -16.78
C ALA A 227 1.20 -3.48 -15.73
N ALA A 228 0.43 -4.43 -15.17
CA ALA A 228 -0.43 -4.17 -14.02
C ALA A 228 0.42 -3.75 -12.80
N ASN A 229 -0.20 -3.00 -11.88
CA ASN A 229 0.42 -2.56 -10.64
C ASN A 229 1.72 -1.75 -10.82
N SER A 230 1.81 -0.95 -11.89
CA SER A 230 2.99 -0.13 -12.20
C SER A 230 2.80 1.36 -11.87
N GLN A 231 1.76 1.70 -11.10
CA GLN A 231 1.40 3.09 -10.83
C GLN A 231 2.53 3.84 -10.11
N TYR A 232 3.16 3.24 -9.10
CA TYR A 232 4.28 3.87 -8.40
C TYR A 232 5.50 4.02 -9.31
N ASN A 233 5.86 3.00 -10.10
CA ASN A 233 6.99 3.08 -11.03
C ASN A 233 6.82 4.22 -12.04
N THR A 234 5.63 4.34 -12.63
CA THR A 234 5.32 5.38 -13.63
C THR A 234 5.18 6.75 -12.97
N PHE A 235 4.63 6.82 -11.75
CA PHE A 235 4.55 8.04 -10.96
C PHE A 235 5.93 8.64 -10.70
N LEU A 236 6.93 7.83 -10.34
CA LEU A 236 8.31 8.29 -10.09
C LEU A 236 8.97 8.96 -11.30
N ALA A 237 8.51 8.67 -12.52
CA ALA A 237 8.99 9.30 -13.75
C ALA A 237 8.21 10.58 -14.11
N SER A 238 7.18 10.94 -13.35
CA SER A 238 6.24 12.02 -13.70
C SER A 238 6.65 13.37 -13.12
N LYS A 239 6.16 14.45 -13.75
CA LYS A 239 6.28 15.80 -13.17
C LYS A 239 5.49 15.97 -11.88
N HIS A 240 4.45 15.16 -11.65
CA HIS A 240 3.68 15.18 -10.40
C HIS A 240 4.53 14.72 -9.20
N GLU A 241 5.44 13.76 -9.40
CA GLU A 241 6.40 13.38 -8.35
C GLU A 241 7.37 14.53 -8.08
N SER A 242 8.02 15.08 -9.11
CA SER A 242 8.95 16.20 -8.91
C SER A 242 8.27 17.46 -8.37
N GLY A 243 6.96 17.60 -8.61
CA GLY A 243 6.11 18.70 -8.16
C GLY A 243 5.50 18.51 -6.76
N GLY A 244 5.96 17.54 -5.98
CA GLY A 244 5.55 17.41 -4.58
C GLY A 244 4.24 16.66 -4.33
N GLN A 245 3.61 16.06 -5.34
CA GLN A 245 2.30 15.41 -5.18
C GLN A 245 2.37 14.05 -4.48
N LYS A 246 1.37 13.77 -3.65
CA LYS A 246 1.19 12.47 -3.02
C LYS A 246 0.16 11.65 -3.79
N CYS A 247 0.19 10.33 -3.69
CA CYS A 247 -0.90 9.48 -4.18
C CYS A 247 -2.24 9.92 -3.59
N THR A 248 -2.22 10.32 -2.32
CA THR A 248 -3.38 10.85 -1.57
C THR A 248 -3.80 12.27 -1.95
N SER A 249 -3.01 12.99 -2.77
CA SER A 249 -3.48 14.24 -3.39
C SER A 249 -4.66 13.96 -4.34
N CYS A 250 -4.66 12.79 -4.99
CA CYS A 250 -5.65 12.41 -6.00
C CYS A 250 -6.62 11.33 -5.51
N HIS A 251 -6.14 10.39 -4.69
CA HIS A 251 -6.91 9.26 -4.20
C HIS A 251 -7.30 9.42 -2.73
N ASP A 252 -8.44 8.82 -2.38
CA ASP A 252 -8.86 8.62 -1.00
C ASP A 252 -8.89 7.13 -0.67
N ALA A 253 -7.82 6.66 -0.03
CA ALA A 253 -7.66 5.27 0.35
C ALA A 253 -8.71 4.79 1.38
N HIS A 254 -9.24 5.68 2.22
CA HIS A 254 -10.32 5.36 3.15
C HIS A 254 -11.68 5.31 2.44
N GLY A 255 -11.84 6.03 1.33
CA GLY A 255 -13.06 6.05 0.53
C GLY A 255 -14.16 6.98 1.06
N VAL A 256 -13.89 7.78 2.09
CA VAL A 256 -14.88 8.68 2.72
C VAL A 256 -15.32 9.79 1.75
N SER A 257 -14.35 10.37 1.07
CA SER A 257 -14.48 11.47 0.12
C SER A 257 -14.29 11.01 -1.33
N ALA A 258 -14.23 9.70 -1.59
CA ALA A 258 -14.08 9.17 -2.94
C ALA A 258 -15.36 9.41 -3.76
N LYS A 259 -15.30 10.35 -4.70
CA LYS A 259 -16.41 10.69 -5.61
C LYS A 259 -16.20 10.20 -7.04
N GLY A 260 -14.98 9.78 -7.38
CA GLY A 260 -14.62 9.28 -8.70
C GLY A 260 -14.36 7.77 -8.74
N PRO A 261 -14.09 7.22 -9.94
CA PRO A 261 -13.68 5.82 -10.09
C PRO A 261 -12.35 5.57 -9.36
N HIS A 262 -12.04 4.32 -9.05
CA HIS A 262 -10.75 3.92 -8.44
C HIS A 262 -10.36 4.74 -7.20
N GLN A 263 -11.36 5.11 -6.39
CA GLN A 263 -11.19 5.91 -5.17
C GLN A 263 -10.59 7.31 -5.42
N LEU A 264 -10.81 7.90 -6.59
CA LEU A 264 -10.46 9.30 -6.82
C LEU A 264 -11.31 10.22 -5.95
N ARG A 265 -10.69 11.28 -5.42
CA ARG A 265 -11.34 12.27 -4.54
C ARG A 265 -12.46 13.05 -5.25
N ASN A 266 -12.35 13.24 -6.56
CA ASN A 266 -13.33 13.92 -7.40
C ASN A 266 -13.56 13.16 -8.71
N ALA A 267 -14.53 13.60 -9.51
CA ALA A 267 -14.64 13.17 -10.91
C ALA A 267 -13.34 13.49 -11.66
N ILE A 268 -13.00 12.68 -12.68
CA ILE A 268 -11.67 12.72 -13.32
C ILE A 268 -11.30 14.14 -13.79
N ASN A 269 -12.18 14.81 -14.55
CA ASN A 269 -11.88 16.12 -15.10
C ASN A 269 -11.81 17.20 -14.00
N GLU A 270 -12.71 17.16 -13.02
CA GLU A 270 -12.70 18.09 -11.88
C GLU A 270 -11.42 17.94 -11.06
N LEU A 271 -10.92 16.72 -10.88
CA LEU A 271 -9.69 16.44 -10.16
C LEU A 271 -8.47 17.04 -10.88
N CYS A 272 -8.37 16.87 -12.19
CA CYS A 272 -7.26 17.44 -12.96
C CYS A 272 -7.36 18.98 -12.97
N LEU A 273 -8.55 19.51 -13.22
CA LEU A 273 -8.77 20.95 -13.32
C LEU A 273 -8.64 21.68 -11.99
N SER A 274 -8.67 21.00 -10.83
CA SER A 274 -8.42 21.66 -9.54
C SER A 274 -7.02 22.29 -9.44
N CYS A 275 -6.08 21.81 -10.26
CA CYS A 275 -4.73 22.35 -10.36
C CYS A 275 -4.42 22.87 -11.78
N HIS A 276 -4.86 22.16 -12.82
CA HIS A 276 -4.55 22.50 -14.21
C HIS A 276 -5.40 23.64 -14.79
N SER A 277 -6.31 24.26 -14.02
CA SER A 277 -6.99 25.50 -14.43
C SER A 277 -6.10 26.73 -14.40
N MET A 278 -4.87 26.60 -13.91
CA MET A 278 -3.83 27.62 -13.90
C MET A 278 -2.53 27.08 -14.50
N LYS A 279 -1.62 27.99 -14.86
CA LYS A 279 -0.30 27.62 -15.39
C LYS A 279 0.55 27.01 -14.27
N LEU A 280 1.10 25.83 -14.53
CA LEU A 280 1.92 25.07 -13.59
C LEU A 280 3.27 24.71 -14.24
N GLY A 281 4.30 25.51 -13.93
CA GLY A 281 5.59 25.40 -14.61
C GLY A 281 5.42 25.60 -16.12
N GLU A 282 5.79 24.59 -16.90
CA GLU A 282 5.66 24.57 -18.37
C GLU A 282 4.27 24.11 -18.85
N THR A 283 3.39 23.65 -17.94
CA THR A 283 2.05 23.21 -18.30
C THR A 283 1.11 24.41 -18.34
N GLU A 284 0.55 24.70 -19.52
CA GLU A 284 -0.41 25.79 -19.70
C GLU A 284 -1.74 25.52 -18.99
N ALA A 285 -2.43 26.61 -18.64
CA ALA A 285 -3.75 26.53 -18.02
C ALA A 285 -4.78 25.94 -19.00
N VAL A 286 -5.58 25.01 -18.51
CA VAL A 286 -6.69 24.39 -19.24
C VAL A 286 -8.01 24.79 -18.60
N LYS A 287 -8.91 25.36 -19.39
CA LYS A 287 -10.23 25.76 -18.90
C LYS A 287 -11.17 24.55 -18.75
N ASP A 288 -11.24 23.74 -19.80
CA ASP A 288 -12.11 22.57 -19.89
C ASP A 288 -11.61 21.61 -20.98
N LEU A 289 -12.12 20.38 -20.98
CA LEU A 289 -11.73 19.36 -21.95
C LEU A 289 -12.07 19.75 -23.39
N LYS A 290 -13.21 20.43 -23.61
CA LYS A 290 -13.71 20.75 -24.96
C LYS A 290 -12.83 21.76 -25.69
N SER A 291 -12.34 22.78 -24.98
CA SER A 291 -11.40 23.76 -25.52
C SER A 291 -9.99 23.20 -25.68
N HIS A 292 -9.60 22.27 -24.82
CA HIS A 292 -8.28 21.64 -24.85
C HIS A 292 -8.15 20.59 -25.96
N ALA A 293 -9.18 19.76 -26.14
CA ALA A 293 -9.23 18.68 -27.12
C ALA A 293 -10.60 18.67 -27.81
N PRO A 294 -10.83 19.57 -28.79
CA PRO A 294 -12.13 19.71 -29.47
C PRO A 294 -12.62 18.45 -30.19
N ASP A 295 -11.68 17.62 -30.67
CA ASP A 295 -11.96 16.38 -31.41
C ASP A 295 -11.99 15.14 -30.51
N ALA A 296 -11.91 15.31 -29.19
CA ALA A 296 -11.99 14.18 -28.26
C ALA A 296 -13.37 13.51 -28.35
N ALA A 297 -13.39 12.19 -28.14
CA ALA A 297 -14.64 11.44 -28.06
C ALA A 297 -15.56 12.00 -26.96
N PRO A 298 -16.90 11.89 -27.10
CA PRO A 298 -17.84 12.46 -26.13
C PRO A 298 -17.67 11.96 -24.68
N ASP A 299 -17.13 10.76 -24.51
CA ASP A 299 -16.85 10.11 -23.22
C ASP A 299 -15.39 10.26 -22.77
N ALA A 300 -14.58 11.02 -23.50
CA ALA A 300 -13.19 11.27 -23.15
C ALA A 300 -13.07 12.02 -21.81
N THR A 301 -11.96 11.79 -21.13
CA THR A 301 -11.58 12.49 -19.91
C THR A 301 -10.11 12.90 -20.00
N CYS A 302 -9.63 13.74 -19.10
CA CYS A 302 -8.20 14.04 -19.02
C CYS A 302 -7.37 12.73 -18.93
N ALA A 303 -7.84 11.75 -18.17
CA ALA A 303 -7.16 10.47 -17.99
C ALA A 303 -7.17 9.58 -19.24
N SER A 304 -8.16 9.69 -20.14
CA SER A 304 -8.21 8.82 -21.33
C SER A 304 -7.06 9.07 -22.31
N CYS A 305 -6.46 10.27 -22.27
CA CYS A 305 -5.30 10.62 -23.11
C CYS A 305 -4.00 10.77 -22.30
N HIS A 306 -4.06 11.31 -21.08
CA HIS A 306 -2.86 11.56 -20.27
C HIS A 306 -2.45 10.41 -19.35
N MET A 307 -3.32 9.43 -19.14
CA MET A 307 -3.07 8.24 -18.30
C MET A 307 -3.37 6.95 -19.08
N GLU A 308 -2.89 6.88 -20.32
CA GLU A 308 -3.13 5.71 -21.18
C GLU A 308 -2.72 4.40 -20.48
N ALA A 309 -3.58 3.39 -20.60
CA ALA A 309 -3.46 2.10 -19.90
C ALA A 309 -3.30 2.22 -18.36
N GLY A 310 -3.75 3.33 -17.75
CA GLY A 310 -3.64 3.59 -16.31
C GLY A 310 -2.26 4.05 -15.86
N SER A 311 -1.39 4.47 -16.78
CA SER A 311 -0.06 5.00 -16.47
C SER A 311 -0.14 6.28 -15.65
N HIS A 312 0.73 6.40 -14.65
CA HIS A 312 0.89 7.60 -13.84
C HIS A 312 2.14 8.40 -14.23
N ALA A 313 2.63 8.22 -15.46
CA ALA A 313 3.71 9.06 -16.01
C ALA A 313 3.19 10.47 -16.40
N PHE A 314 1.88 10.61 -16.64
CA PHE A 314 1.19 11.86 -17.02
C PHE A 314 1.90 12.61 -18.15
N GLY A 315 1.76 12.11 -19.38
CA GLY A 315 2.42 12.65 -20.57
C GLY A 315 1.43 13.12 -21.64
N LYS A 316 1.91 13.86 -22.63
CA LYS A 316 1.21 13.99 -23.91
C LYS A 316 1.29 12.65 -24.65
N LEU A 317 0.26 12.30 -25.42
CA LEU A 317 0.33 11.16 -26.31
C LEU A 317 1.55 11.33 -27.24
N SER A 318 2.49 10.38 -27.20
CA SER A 318 3.58 10.35 -28.15
C SER A 318 3.04 9.93 -29.51
N GLY A 319 2.87 10.87 -30.44
CA GLY A 319 2.55 10.55 -31.84
C GLY A 319 1.28 11.17 -32.43
N LYS A 320 0.87 12.36 -32.00
CA LYS A 320 0.08 13.29 -32.82
C LYS A 320 0.62 14.70 -32.67
#